data_AF-H2BWY9-F1
#
_entry.id   AF-H2BWY9-F1
#
_cell.length_a   1.000
_cell.length_b   1.000
_cell.length_c   1.000
_cell.angle_alpha   90.00
_cell.angle_beta   90.00
_cell.angle_gamma   90.00
#
_symmetry.space_group_name_H-M   'P 1'
#
loop_
_entity.id
_entity.type
_entity.pdbx_description
1 polymer ?
#
loop_
_entity_poly.entity_id
_entity_poly.type
_entity_poly.pdbx_seq_one_letter_code
_entity_poly.pdbx_strand_id
1 'polypeptide(L)'
;MNFVQKYVLIFISAALVLPSVISISHIYAHEKIVVCDTYQDAHLHNKTIDCELCKLHPTPFLSFEIQNFNLLEPLVINKKFFNSYLFLSNYQKLSFELRGPPVSA
;
A
#
# COMPACT_ATOMS: atom_id res chain seq x y z
N MET A 1 17.93 -43.36 26.30
CA MET A 1 16.75 -42.57 26.70
C MET A 1 15.65 -43.51 27.15
N ASN A 2 15.22 -43.39 28.40
CA ASN A 2 14.07 -44.14 28.92
C ASN A 2 12.80 -43.72 28.18
N PHE A 3 11.81 -44.61 28.05
CA PHE A 3 10.55 -44.32 27.34
C PHE A 3 9.90 -43.01 27.83
N VAL A 4 9.93 -42.76 29.13
CA VAL A 4 9.44 -41.52 29.76
C VAL A 4 10.13 -40.27 29.18
N GLN A 5 11.44 -40.31 28.99
CA GLN A 5 12.19 -39.16 28.44
C GLN A 5 11.79 -38.86 26.99
N LYS A 6 11.46 -39.88 26.19
CA LYS A 6 10.98 -39.68 24.81
C LYS A 6 9.61 -39.00 24.80
N TYR A 7 8.68 -39.45 25.64
CA TYR A 7 7.34 -38.84 25.73
C TYR A 7 7.39 -37.39 26.22
N VAL A 8 8.22 -37.12 27.23
CA VAL A 8 8.43 -35.75 27.73
C VAL A 8 9.00 -34.84 26.64
N LEU A 9 9.96 -35.33 25.85
CA LEU A 9 10.58 -34.55 24.78
C LEU A 9 9.59 -34.25 23.64
N ILE A 10 8.74 -35.22 23.28
CA ILE A 10 7.66 -35.02 22.29
C ILE A 10 6.61 -34.04 22.81
N PHE A 11 6.26 -34.13 24.10
CA PHE A 11 5.28 -33.21 24.68
C PHE A 11 5.80 -31.76 24.67
N ILE A 12 7.05 -31.56 25.08
CA ILE A 12 7.67 -30.23 25.10
C ILE A 12 7.80 -29.67 23.68
N SER A 13 8.20 -30.49 22.71
CA SER A 13 8.29 -30.03 21.31
C SER A 13 6.93 -29.65 20.74
N ALA A 14 5.88 -30.44 21.02
CA ALA A 14 4.53 -30.11 20.61
C ALA A 14 4.02 -28.82 21.26
N ALA A 15 4.24 -28.64 22.57
CA ALA A 15 3.86 -27.44 23.29
C ALA A 15 4.56 -26.17 22.75
N LEU A 16 5.82 -26.30 22.32
CA LEU A 16 6.58 -25.18 21.77
C LEU A 16 6.08 -24.74 20.38
N VAL A 17 5.61 -25.70 19.56
CA VAL A 17 5.14 -25.43 18.20
C VAL A 17 3.66 -25.00 18.16
N LEU A 18 2.87 -25.41 19.15
CA LEU A 18 1.44 -25.11 19.27
C LEU A 18 1.07 -23.61 19.04
N PRO A 19 1.69 -22.63 19.72
CA PRO A 19 1.32 -21.22 19.54
C PRO A 19 1.57 -20.71 18.11
N SER A 20 2.60 -21.21 17.43
CA SER A 20 2.91 -20.86 16.04
C SER A 20 1.88 -21.44 15.06
N VAL A 21 1.39 -22.65 15.31
CA VAL A 21 0.33 -23.25 14.47
C VAL A 21 -0.98 -22.48 14.62
N ILE A 22 -1.32 -22.11 15.86
CA ILE A 22 -2.53 -21.31 16.17
C ILE A 22 -2.44 -19.94 15.48
N SER A 23 -1.29 -19.25 15.58
CA SER A 23 -1.13 -17.92 14.97
C SER A 23 -1.26 -17.97 13.45
N ILE A 24 -0.64 -18.96 12.78
CA ILE A 24 -0.77 -19.14 11.33
C ILE A 24 -2.22 -19.39 10.94
N SER A 25 -2.89 -20.36 11.58
CA SER A 25 -4.29 -20.67 11.27
C SER A 25 -5.23 -19.47 11.45
N HIS A 26 -4.96 -18.66 12.47
CA HIS A 26 -5.76 -17.51 12.83
C HIS A 26 -5.58 -16.33 11.86
N ILE A 27 -4.40 -16.16 11.24
CA ILE A 27 -4.19 -15.16 10.18
C ILE A 27 -5.15 -15.41 9.01
N TYR A 28 -5.33 -16.68 8.62
CA TYR A 28 -6.22 -17.05 7.52
C TYR A 28 -7.70 -17.06 7.90
N ALA A 29 -8.06 -17.04 9.19
CA ALA A 29 -9.45 -17.00 9.62
C ALA A 29 -10.14 -15.64 9.37
N HIS A 30 -9.36 -14.58 9.12
CA HIS A 30 -9.85 -13.21 8.93
C HIS A 30 -10.26 -12.88 7.49
N GLU A 31 -10.87 -13.83 6.76
CA GLU A 31 -11.26 -13.70 5.34
C GLU A 31 -12.37 -12.66 5.05
N LYS A 32 -12.17 -11.40 5.43
CA LYS A 32 -12.92 -10.25 4.91
C LYS A 32 -11.94 -9.26 4.31
N ILE A 33 -11.15 -9.73 3.35
CA ILE A 33 -10.47 -8.84 2.43
C ILE A 33 -11.58 -8.25 1.56
N VAL A 34 -12.04 -7.05 1.93
CA VAL A 34 -12.88 -6.26 1.04
C VAL A 34 -11.99 -5.84 -0.12
N VAL A 35 -12.09 -6.54 -1.24
CA VAL A 35 -11.40 -6.17 -2.47
C VAL A 35 -12.11 -4.93 -3.02
N CYS A 36 -11.35 -3.88 -3.26
CA CYS A 36 -11.87 -2.62 -3.74
C CYS A 36 -12.02 -2.71 -5.26
N ASP A 37 -13.23 -3.03 -5.72
CA ASP A 37 -13.52 -3.21 -7.15
C ASP A 37 -13.68 -1.88 -7.92
N THR A 38 -13.78 -0.74 -7.24
CA THR A 38 -13.99 0.57 -7.85
C THR A 38 -12.86 1.56 -7.54
N TYR A 39 -12.27 2.12 -8.60
CA TYR A 39 -11.17 3.10 -8.53
C TYR A 39 -11.63 4.51 -8.13
N GLN A 40 -12.95 4.76 -8.10
CA GLN A 40 -13.54 6.09 -7.91
C GLN A 40 -14.07 6.34 -6.50
N ASP A 41 -14.21 5.29 -5.68
CA ASP A 41 -14.72 5.42 -4.31
C ASP A 41 -13.54 5.46 -3.33
N ALA A 42 -13.42 6.58 -2.62
CA ALA A 42 -12.53 6.69 -1.47
C ALA A 42 -13.05 5.79 -0.35
N HIS A 43 -12.64 4.53 -0.34
CA HIS A 43 -12.93 3.60 0.75
C HIS A 43 -11.98 3.93 1.91
N LEU A 44 -12.54 4.40 3.02
CA LEU A 44 -11.82 4.35 4.29
C LEU A 44 -11.63 2.88 4.63
N HIS A 45 -10.39 2.39 4.69
CA HIS A 45 -10.11 1.06 5.22
C HIS A 45 -10.75 0.98 6.60
N ASN A 46 -11.78 0.13 6.72
CA ASN A 46 -12.41 -0.08 8.01
C ASN A 46 -11.34 -0.63 8.95
N LYS A 47 -11.37 -0.15 10.20
CA LYS A 47 -10.36 -0.34 11.23
C LYS A 47 -9.76 -1.75 11.19
N THR A 48 -8.43 -1.81 11.29
CA THR A 48 -7.67 -3.05 11.48
C THR A 48 -8.41 -3.97 12.46
N ILE A 49 -8.62 -5.21 12.02
CA ILE A 49 -9.40 -6.24 12.73
C ILE A 49 -9.04 -6.20 14.22
N ASP A 50 -10.02 -6.00 15.10
CA ASP A 50 -9.80 -5.95 16.55
C ASP A 50 -9.50 -7.36 17.06
N CYS A 51 -8.24 -7.76 16.91
CA CYS A 51 -7.77 -9.07 17.29
C CYS A 51 -6.68 -8.97 18.35
N GLU A 52 -6.93 -9.61 19.49
CA GLU A 52 -5.98 -9.70 20.60
C GLU A 52 -4.78 -10.59 20.27
N LEU A 53 -4.97 -11.66 19.48
CA LEU A 53 -3.88 -12.54 19.05
C LEU A 53 -2.93 -11.86 18.06
N CYS A 54 -3.44 -10.96 17.22
CA CYS A 54 -2.62 -10.16 16.31
C CYS A 54 -1.80 -9.08 17.04
N LYS A 55 -2.08 -8.79 18.32
CA LYS A 55 -1.25 -7.90 19.14
C LYS A 55 0.06 -8.57 19.56
N LEU A 56 0.13 -9.91 19.55
CA LEU A 56 1.33 -10.68 19.84
C LEU A 56 2.25 -10.68 18.60
N HIS A 57 3.22 -9.77 18.58
CA HIS A 57 4.25 -9.74 17.54
C HIS A 57 5.44 -10.59 17.99
N PRO A 58 5.70 -11.77 17.40
CA PRO A 58 6.86 -12.60 17.74
C PRO A 58 8.19 -11.97 17.28
N THR A 59 8.13 -11.01 16.35
CA THR A 59 9.29 -10.22 15.92
C THR A 59 9.46 -9.00 16.83
N PRO A 60 10.69 -8.63 17.22
CA PRO A 60 10.92 -7.39 17.93
C PRO A 60 10.31 -6.22 17.15
N PHE A 61 9.66 -5.31 17.85
CA PHE A 61 9.13 -4.07 17.28
C PHE A 61 10.27 -3.40 16.52
N LEU A 62 10.23 -3.47 15.18
CA LEU A 62 11.22 -2.82 14.35
C LEU A 62 10.95 -1.34 14.50
N SER A 63 11.73 -0.66 15.34
CA SER A 63 11.62 0.78 15.54
C SER A 63 12.06 1.45 14.25
N PHE A 64 11.12 1.72 13.36
CA PHE A 64 11.36 2.55 12.20
C PHE A 64 11.55 3.98 12.70
N GLU A 65 12.80 4.41 12.78
CA GLU A 65 13.10 5.82 12.98
C GLU A 65 12.73 6.54 11.69
N ILE A 66 11.65 7.34 11.75
CA ILE A 66 11.21 8.16 10.63
C ILE A 66 12.30 9.22 10.44
N GLN A 67 13.22 8.97 9.51
CA GLN A 67 14.22 9.96 9.16
C GLN A 67 13.52 11.13 8.48
N ASN A 68 13.53 12.28 9.15
CA ASN A 68 13.09 13.53 8.55
C ASN A 68 14.13 13.94 7.51
N PHE A 69 13.84 13.74 6.23
CA PHE A 69 14.62 14.28 5.14
C PHE A 69 14.15 15.69 4.82
N ASN A 70 15.09 16.64 4.81
CA ASN A 70 14.82 17.96 4.26
C ASN A 70 14.76 17.83 2.74
N LEU A 71 13.56 17.98 2.18
CA LEU A 71 13.40 18.08 0.74
C LEU A 71 14.15 19.33 0.26
N LEU A 72 15.09 19.15 -0.66
CA LEU A 72 15.73 20.26 -1.37
C LEU A 72 14.64 21.04 -2.09
N GLU A 73 14.40 22.28 -1.64
CA GLU A 73 13.49 23.17 -2.33
C GLU A 73 14.03 23.42 -3.74
N PRO A 74 13.23 23.16 -4.79
CA PRO A 74 13.68 23.40 -6.15
C PRO A 74 13.97 24.89 -6.30
N LEU A 75 15.20 25.23 -6.71
CA LEU A 75 15.56 26.60 -6.98
C LEU A 75 14.66 27.11 -8.12
N VAL A 76 13.71 27.98 -7.79
CA VAL A 76 12.79 28.58 -8.76
C VAL A 76 13.60 29.55 -9.62
N ILE A 77 14.22 29.01 -10.68
CA ILE A 77 14.88 29.84 -11.69
C ILE A 77 13.74 30.57 -12.42
N ASN A 78 13.56 31.84 -12.11
CA ASN A 78 12.66 32.72 -12.83
C ASN A 78 13.28 33.03 -14.21
N LYS A 79 13.23 32.05 -15.12
CA LYS A 79 13.59 32.27 -16.52
C LYS A 79 12.55 33.23 -17.08
N LYS A 80 12.96 34.47 -17.33
CA LYS A 80 12.20 35.39 -18.16
C LYS A 80 12.09 34.76 -19.55
N PHE A 81 10.94 34.18 -19.86
CA PHE A 81 10.61 33.75 -21.21
C PHE A 81 10.41 35.02 -22.04
N PHE A 82 11.42 35.39 -22.81
CA PHE A 82 11.24 36.35 -23.89
C PHE A 82 10.56 35.60 -25.04
N ASN A 83 9.31 35.93 -25.32
CA ASN A 83 8.64 35.45 -26.54
C ASN A 83 9.33 36.12 -27.74
N SER A 84 10.29 35.43 -28.33
CA SER A 84 10.95 35.86 -29.57
C SER A 84 10.15 35.53 -30.83
N TYR A 85 8.97 34.93 -30.68
CA TYR A 85 8.08 34.57 -31.77
C TYR A 85 7.04 35.65 -32.00
N LEU A 86 7.16 36.33 -33.14
CA LEU A 86 6.13 37.23 -33.64
C LEU A 86 5.21 36.42 -34.56
N PHE A 87 4.03 36.04 -34.07
CA PHE A 87 3.04 35.36 -34.91
C PHE A 87 2.46 36.37 -35.89
N LEU A 88 2.64 36.14 -37.19
CA LEU A 88 2.06 36.98 -38.26
C LEU A 88 0.53 36.82 -38.38
N SER A 89 -0.03 35.79 -37.75
CA SER A 89 -1.47 35.51 -37.75
C SER A 89 -1.94 35.14 -36.35
N ASN A 90 -3.07 35.70 -35.96
CA ASN A 90 -3.78 35.34 -34.72
C ASN A 90 -4.55 34.02 -34.87
N TYR A 91 -4.57 33.43 -36.07
CA TYR A 91 -5.24 32.16 -36.31
C TYR A 91 -4.44 31.02 -35.67
N GLN A 92 -4.93 30.52 -34.54
CA GLN A 92 -4.43 29.33 -33.89
C GLN A 92 -5.30 28.14 -34.28
N LYS A 93 -4.72 27.20 -35.03
CA LYS A 93 -5.41 25.98 -35.43
C LYS A 93 -5.78 25.16 -34.19
N LEU A 94 -7.07 24.97 -33.93
CA LEU A 94 -7.54 24.24 -32.74
C LEU A 94 -7.41 22.74 -32.97
N SER A 95 -7.10 21.99 -31.91
CA SER A 95 -6.86 20.52 -31.98
C SER A 95 -8.06 19.72 -32.50
N PHE A 96 -9.24 20.33 -32.57
CA PHE A 96 -10.48 19.74 -33.05
C PHE A 96 -10.94 20.25 -34.42
N GLU A 97 -10.24 21.19 -35.07
CA GLU A 97 -10.66 21.72 -36.38
C GLU A 97 -10.65 20.66 -37.50
N LEU A 98 -9.95 19.55 -37.30
CA LEU A 98 -9.92 18.42 -38.24
C LEU A 98 -10.84 17.26 -37.81
N ARG A 99 -11.61 17.41 -36.74
CA ARG A 99 -12.57 16.36 -36.35
C ARG A 99 -13.78 16.44 -37.27
N GLY A 100 -14.19 15.28 -37.78
CA GLY A 100 -15.43 15.17 -38.54
C GLY A 100 -16.64 15.59 -37.70
N PRO A 101 -17.74 16.00 -38.35
CA PRO A 101 -18.96 16.37 -37.64
C PRO A 101 -19.44 15.21 -36.75
N PRO A 102 -19.97 15.51 -35.54
CA PRO A 102 -20.52 14.47 -34.68
C PRO A 102 -21.66 13.75 -35.42
N VAL A 103 -21.70 12.43 -35.30
CA VAL A 103 -22.77 11.61 -35.87
C VAL A 103 -24.06 12.00 -35.17
N SER A 104 -25.08 12.41 -35.94
CA SER A 104 -26.40 12.74 -35.41
C SER A 104 -27.02 11.51 -34.74
N ALA A 105 -27.43 11.68 -33.48
CA ALA A 105 -28.23 10.71 -32.74
C ALA A 105 -29.67 10.65 -33.28
#